data_AF-A0A1H2DPL2-F1
#
_entry.id   AF-A0A1H2DPL2-F1
#
_cell.length_a   1.000
_cell.length_b   1.000
_cell.length_c   1.000
_cell.angle_alpha   90.00
_cell.angle_beta   90.00
_cell.angle_gamma   90.00
#
_symmetry.space_group_name_H-M   'P 1'
#
loop_
_entity.id
_entity.type
_entity.pdbx_description
1 polymer ?
#
loop_
_entity_poly.entity_id
_entity_poly.type
_entity_poly.pdbx_seq_one_letter_code
_entity_poly.pdbx_strand_id
1 'polypeptide(L)'
;MRTQRVMRQSKHFNTKGNARGAIIDAVSIHDRPQEMNDRIIPGHWEGDLICGTQKSYIATLVERSSRYTLLVKLTGNDTHAVVSAITQKVIELSQQLKKSLTWDRGMELAQHKLFTIDTDIKVYFCDPKSPW
;
A
#
# COMPACT_ATOMS: atom_id res chain seq x y z
N MET A 1 8.15 6.61 24.56
CA MET A 1 8.50 7.66 23.58
C MET A 1 9.71 7.17 22.78
N ARG A 2 9.54 6.81 21.49
CA ARG A 2 10.66 6.37 20.64
C ARG A 2 11.35 7.61 20.08
N THR A 3 12.59 7.84 20.50
CA THR A 3 13.47 8.87 19.92
C THR A 3 13.83 8.48 18.49
N GLN A 4 13.39 9.29 17.51
CA GLN A 4 13.80 9.15 16.12
C GLN A 4 15.30 9.49 16.02
N ARG A 5 16.14 8.49 15.79
CA ARG A 5 17.52 8.74 15.36
C ARG A 5 17.49 9.08 13.88
N VAL A 6 17.71 10.36 13.56
CA VAL A 6 17.93 10.82 12.19
C VAL A 6 19.19 10.14 11.68
N MET A 7 19.05 9.39 10.58
CA MET A 7 20.17 8.72 9.91
C MET A 7 21.14 9.80 9.41
N ARG A 8 22.40 9.74 9.84
CA ARG A 8 23.43 10.71 9.47
C ARG A 8 23.79 10.52 8.00
N GLN A 9 23.32 11.41 7.13
CA GLN A 9 23.67 11.41 5.70
C GLN A 9 25.01 12.11 5.46
N SER A 10 25.78 11.63 4.50
CA SER A 10 27.04 12.26 4.09
C SER A 10 26.76 13.56 3.33
N LYS A 11 27.67 14.54 3.43
CA LYS A 11 27.55 15.83 2.72
C LYS A 11 27.53 15.69 1.19
N HIS A 12 27.89 14.51 0.67
CA HIS A 12 27.85 14.17 -0.76
C HIS A 12 26.60 13.38 -1.17
N PHE A 13 25.65 13.14 -0.26
CA PHE A 13 24.40 12.47 -0.58
C PHE A 13 23.50 13.40 -1.40
N ASN A 14 23.60 13.30 -2.72
CA ASN A 14 22.78 14.05 -3.66
C ASN A 14 21.53 13.23 -4.02
N THR A 15 20.35 13.73 -3.65
CA THR A 15 19.05 13.14 -4.02
C THR A 15 18.57 13.61 -5.40
N LYS A 16 19.22 14.61 -6.01
CA LYS A 16 18.87 15.09 -7.35
C LYS A 16 19.22 14.02 -8.38
N GLY A 17 18.19 13.34 -8.89
CA GLY A 17 18.28 12.39 -10.01
C GLY A 17 18.18 10.90 -9.63
N ASN A 18 18.05 10.56 -8.35
CA ASN A 18 17.82 9.17 -7.95
C ASN A 18 16.30 8.90 -7.86
N ALA A 19 15.71 8.39 -8.94
CA ALA A 19 14.40 7.72 -8.93
C ALA A 19 14.42 6.38 -8.16
N ARG A 20 15.46 6.12 -7.34
CA ARG A 20 15.57 4.94 -6.50
C ARG A 20 14.56 5.07 -5.35
N GLY A 21 13.44 4.38 -5.49
CA GLY A 21 12.36 4.36 -4.49
C GLY A 21 11.11 5.18 -4.85
N ALA A 22 11.00 5.68 -6.08
CA ALA A 22 9.75 6.27 -6.56
C ALA A 22 8.91 5.20 -7.27
N ILE A 23 7.65 5.05 -6.85
CA ILE A 23 6.68 4.20 -7.55
C ILE A 23 6.26 4.94 -8.83
N ILE A 24 6.57 4.34 -9.98
CA ILE A 24 6.24 4.89 -11.29
C ILE A 24 4.71 4.97 -11.41
N ASP A 25 4.20 6.12 -11.84
CA ASP A 25 2.75 6.38 -12.01
C ASP A 25 1.90 6.25 -10.75
N ALA A 26 2.50 6.39 -9.56
CA ALA A 26 1.75 6.43 -8.31
C ALA A 26 0.73 7.57 -8.27
N VAL A 27 -0.53 7.23 -7.98
CA VAL A 27 -1.59 8.21 -7.73
C VAL A 27 -1.50 8.69 -6.28
N SER A 28 -1.55 10.01 -6.07
CA SER A 28 -1.41 10.60 -4.74
C SER A 28 -2.66 10.36 -3.89
N ILE A 29 -2.49 10.18 -2.58
CA ILE A 29 -3.59 10.20 -1.61
C ILE A 29 -4.45 11.47 -1.70
N HIS A 30 -3.86 12.60 -2.10
CA HIS A 30 -4.55 13.88 -2.27
C HIS A 30 -5.50 13.92 -3.48
N ASP A 31 -5.31 13.00 -4.43
CA ASP A 31 -6.18 12.89 -5.62
C ASP A 31 -7.43 12.03 -5.34
N ARG A 32 -7.64 11.61 -4.08
CA ARG A 32 -8.82 10.84 -3.70
C ARG A 32 -10.07 11.72 -3.67
N PRO A 33 -11.20 11.21 -4.18
CA PRO A 33 -12.50 11.78 -3.89
C PRO A 33 -12.73 11.92 -2.38
N GLN A 34 -13.32 13.04 -1.97
CA GLN A 34 -13.54 13.37 -0.56
C GLN A 34 -14.41 12.33 0.16
N GLU A 35 -15.35 11.71 -0.56
CA GLU A 35 -16.19 10.60 -0.08
C GLU A 35 -15.41 9.41 0.51
N MET A 36 -14.16 9.21 0.09
CA MET A 36 -13.31 8.15 0.63
C MET A 36 -12.88 8.45 2.06
N ASN A 37 -12.79 9.72 2.46
CA ASN A 37 -12.18 10.10 3.73
C ASN A 37 -13.07 9.79 4.94
N ASP A 38 -14.39 9.88 4.76
CA ASP A 38 -15.37 9.83 5.85
C ASP A 38 -15.57 8.41 6.43
N ARG A 39 -15.05 7.37 5.77
CA ARG A 39 -15.14 5.95 6.21
C ARG A 39 -16.59 5.45 6.31
N ILE A 40 -17.50 6.05 5.55
CA ILE A 40 -18.94 5.70 5.58
C ILE A 40 -19.28 4.62 4.55
N ILE A 41 -18.58 4.63 3.41
CA ILE A 41 -18.86 3.74 2.30
C ILE A 41 -17.97 2.48 2.41
N PRO A 42 -18.56 1.26 2.44
CA PRO A 42 -17.78 0.03 2.41
C PRO A 42 -17.00 -0.14 1.10
N GLY A 43 -15.85 -0.81 1.17
CA GLY A 43 -15.05 -1.21 0.01
C GLY A 43 -13.84 -0.32 -0.27
N HIS A 44 -13.57 0.64 0.61
CA HIS A 44 -12.32 1.38 0.64
C HIS A 44 -11.38 0.72 1.64
N TRP A 45 -10.20 0.32 1.18
CA TRP A 45 -9.23 -0.44 1.96
C TRP A 45 -8.00 0.40 2.28
N GLU A 46 -7.46 0.22 3.47
CA GLU A 46 -6.10 0.59 3.86
C GLU A 46 -5.26 -0.69 3.86
N GLY A 47 -4.06 -0.65 3.30
CA GLY A 47 -3.16 -1.78 3.28
C GLY A 47 -1.72 -1.42 3.63
N ASP A 48 -1.06 -2.37 4.27
CA ASP A 48 0.30 -2.26 4.76
C ASP A 48 1.03 -3.60 4.67
N LEU A 49 2.35 -3.59 4.66
CA LEU A 49 3.19 -4.77 4.69
C LEU A 49 3.90 -4.93 6.03
N ILE A 50 3.53 -5.97 6.77
CA ILE A 50 4.24 -6.36 7.98
C ILE A 50 5.38 -7.31 7.61
N CYS A 51 6.60 -6.87 7.87
CA CYS A 51 7.81 -7.69 7.79
C CYS A 51 8.18 -8.26 9.16
N GLY A 52 8.13 -9.59 9.29
CA GLY A 52 8.53 -10.31 10.49
C GLY A 52 9.98 -10.79 10.44
N THR A 53 10.34 -11.64 11.41
CA THR A 53 11.64 -12.32 11.42
C THR A 53 11.64 -13.51 10.46
N GLN A 54 12.82 -14.04 10.13
CA GLN A 54 12.98 -15.25 9.29
C GLN A 54 12.31 -15.15 7.89
N LYS A 55 12.37 -13.97 7.25
CA LYS A 55 11.75 -13.71 5.94
C LYS A 55 10.25 -14.04 5.91
N SER A 56 9.55 -13.72 7.00
CA SER A 56 8.08 -13.81 7.06
C SER A 56 7.46 -12.46 6.73
N TYR A 57 6.38 -12.49 5.95
CA TYR A 57 5.72 -11.30 5.43
C TYR A 57 4.20 -11.50 5.43
N ILE A 58 3.47 -10.49 5.88
CA ILE A 58 2.00 -10.46 5.87
C ILE A 58 1.56 -9.12 5.29
N ALA A 59 0.82 -9.15 4.20
CA ALA A 59 0.05 -7.98 3.77
C ALA A 59 -1.24 -7.90 4.60
N THR A 60 -1.52 -6.73 5.14
CA THR A 60 -2.77 -6.43 5.83
C THR A 60 -3.64 -5.60 4.89
N LEU A 61 -4.93 -5.92 4.83
CA LEU A 61 -5.93 -5.10 4.16
C LEU A 61 -7.08 -4.88 5.14
N VAL A 62 -7.32 -3.64 5.50
CA VAL A 62 -8.36 -3.24 6.45
C VAL A 62 -9.41 -2.41 5.71
N GLU A 63 -10.64 -2.91 5.68
CA GLU A 63 -11.77 -2.17 5.14
C GLU A 63 -12.12 -1.03 6.10
N ARG A 64 -12.18 0.19 5.58
CA ARG A 64 -12.13 1.41 6.42
C ARG A 64 -13.44 1.68 7.17
N SER A 65 -14.58 1.19 6.68
CA SER A 65 -15.89 1.41 7.29
C SER A 65 -16.21 0.39 8.38
N SER A 66 -16.18 -0.90 8.02
CA SER A 66 -16.53 -2.06 8.85
C SER A 66 -15.36 -2.59 9.68
N ARG A 67 -14.11 -2.23 9.35
CA ARG A 67 -12.88 -2.81 9.94
C ARG A 67 -12.67 -4.29 9.66
N TYR A 68 -13.40 -4.83 8.70
CA TYR A 68 -13.13 -6.17 8.19
C TYR A 68 -11.69 -6.24 7.68
N THR A 69 -10.93 -7.22 8.18
CA THR A 69 -9.48 -7.30 7.98
C THR A 69 -9.12 -8.61 7.28
N LEU A 70 -8.37 -8.50 6.19
CA LEU A 70 -7.72 -9.62 5.52
C LEU A 70 -6.23 -9.62 5.89
N LEU A 71 -5.74 -10.79 6.29
CA LEU A 71 -4.32 -11.05 6.48
C LEU A 71 -3.86 -12.01 5.40
N VAL A 72 -2.94 -11.54 4.55
CA VAL A 72 -2.44 -12.31 3.42
C VAL A 72 -1.00 -12.68 3.70
N LYS A 73 -0.76 -13.97 3.98
CA LYS A 73 0.60 -14.49 4.13
C LYS A 73 1.29 -14.50 2.78
N LEU A 74 2.49 -13.92 2.72
CA LEU A 74 3.27 -13.84 1.49
C LEU A 74 4.48 -14.80 1.53
N THR A 75 4.92 -15.22 0.35
CA THR A 75 6.14 -16.04 0.15
C THR A 75 7.40 -15.17 0.05
N GLY A 76 7.25 -13.88 -0.18
CA GLY A 76 8.32 -12.88 -0.29
C GLY A 76 7.75 -11.45 -0.19
N ASN A 77 8.64 -10.45 -0.14
CA ASN A 77 8.27 -9.03 -0.15
C ASN A 77 8.61 -8.33 -1.47
N ASP A 78 8.96 -9.08 -2.51
CA ASP A 78 9.08 -8.50 -3.84
C ASP A 78 7.70 -8.11 -4.38
N THR A 79 7.70 -7.14 -5.30
CA THR A 79 6.47 -6.55 -5.82
C THR A 79 5.53 -7.56 -6.46
N HIS A 80 6.08 -8.56 -7.16
CA HIS A 80 5.26 -9.57 -7.83
C HIS A 80 4.58 -10.48 -6.81
N ALA A 81 5.31 -10.97 -5.80
CA ALA A 81 4.75 -11.81 -4.75
C ALA A 81 3.63 -11.09 -3.97
N VAL A 82 3.84 -9.82 -3.65
CA VAL A 82 2.88 -8.98 -2.91
C VAL A 82 1.62 -8.74 -3.75
N VAL A 83 1.77 -8.21 -4.97
CA VAL A 83 0.64 -7.90 -5.85
C VAL A 83 -0.17 -9.16 -6.18
N SER A 84 0.49 -10.26 -6.55
CA SER A 84 -0.18 -11.52 -6.89
C SER A 84 -1.05 -12.05 -5.75
N ALA A 85 -0.50 -12.10 -4.53
CA ALA A 85 -1.21 -12.62 -3.37
C ALA A 85 -2.39 -11.72 -2.95
N ILE A 86 -2.21 -10.39 -2.97
CA ILE A 86 -3.27 -9.43 -2.68
C ILE A 86 -4.37 -9.54 -3.74
N THR A 87 -4.04 -9.56 -5.03
CA THR A 87 -5.00 -9.72 -6.14
C THR A 87 -5.85 -10.97 -5.95
N GLN A 88 -5.23 -12.12 -5.67
CA GLN A 88 -5.96 -13.38 -5.44
C GLN A 88 -7.01 -13.25 -4.34
N LYS A 89 -6.68 -12.57 -3.24
CA LYS A 89 -7.62 -12.35 -2.12
C LYS A 89 -8.68 -11.31 -2.41
N VAL A 90 -8.34 -10.26 -3.13
CA VAL A 90 -9.29 -9.22 -3.50
C VAL A 90 -10.31 -9.72 -4.52
N ILE A 91 -9.92 -10.57 -5.48
CA ILE A 91 -10.85 -11.12 -6.47
C ILE A 91 -11.98 -11.94 -5.81
N GLU A 92 -11.71 -12.62 -4.70
CA GLU A 92 -12.70 -13.39 -3.93
C GLU A 92 -13.79 -12.51 -3.28
N LEU A 93 -13.58 -11.18 -3.16
CA LEU A 93 -14.53 -10.26 -2.53
C LEU A 93 -15.76 -9.98 -3.39
N SER A 94 -16.87 -9.66 -2.71
CA SER A 94 -18.07 -9.14 -3.39
C SER A 94 -17.78 -7.80 -4.07
N GLN A 95 -18.50 -7.52 -5.16
CA GLN A 95 -18.29 -6.29 -5.94
C GLN A 95 -18.44 -5.01 -5.11
N GLN A 96 -19.32 -5.01 -4.11
CA GLN A 96 -19.53 -3.86 -3.22
C GLN A 96 -18.29 -3.51 -2.41
N LEU A 97 -17.39 -4.48 -2.16
CA LEU A 97 -16.16 -4.29 -1.41
C LEU A 97 -14.96 -3.90 -2.29
N LYS A 98 -15.12 -3.76 -3.61
CA LYS A 98 -14.01 -3.48 -4.53
C LYS A 98 -14.04 -2.03 -5.02
N LYS A 99 -13.70 -1.05 -4.16
CA LYS A 99 -13.71 0.38 -4.55
C LYS A 99 -12.33 0.99 -4.69
N SER A 100 -11.54 1.03 -3.61
CA SER A 100 -10.18 1.58 -3.66
C SER A 100 -9.26 0.95 -2.62
N LEU A 101 -7.95 1.03 -2.88
CA LEU A 101 -6.90 0.63 -1.97
C LEU A 101 -5.97 1.81 -1.69
N THR A 102 -5.71 2.04 -0.42
CA THR A 102 -4.68 2.97 0.07
C THR A 102 -3.48 2.16 0.51
N TRP A 103 -2.30 2.48 0.00
CA TRP A 103 -1.05 1.83 0.40
C TRP A 103 -0.05 2.86 0.91
N ASP A 104 0.81 2.44 1.83
CA ASP A 104 1.97 3.23 2.20
C ASP A 104 2.98 3.33 1.04
N ARG A 105 4.05 4.11 1.15
CA ARG A 105 5.01 4.29 0.04
C ARG A 105 6.03 3.14 -0.09
N GLY A 106 5.69 1.96 0.39
CA GLY A 106 6.46 0.75 0.14
C GLY A 106 6.58 0.40 -1.35
N MET A 107 7.78 0.01 -1.80
CA MET A 107 8.02 -0.43 -3.18
C MET A 107 7.37 -1.79 -3.48
N GLU A 108 6.85 -2.45 -2.46
CA GLU A 108 6.18 -3.75 -2.50
C GLU A 108 4.89 -3.70 -3.33
N LEU A 109 4.30 -2.52 -3.54
CA LEU A 109 3.16 -2.33 -4.44
C LEU A 109 3.51 -1.53 -5.71
N ALA A 110 4.77 -1.54 -6.15
CA ALA A 110 5.19 -0.77 -7.33
C ALA A 110 4.45 -1.17 -8.63
N GLN A 111 4.04 -2.43 -8.78
CA GLN A 111 3.23 -2.93 -9.92
C GLN A 111 1.72 -2.78 -9.68
N HIS A 112 1.29 -1.81 -8.88
CA HIS A 112 -0.13 -1.53 -8.57
C HIS A 112 -1.04 -1.43 -9.79
N LYS A 113 -0.53 -1.07 -10.98
CA LYS A 113 -1.33 -1.08 -12.21
C LYS A 113 -1.87 -2.45 -12.58
N LEU A 114 -1.08 -3.52 -12.39
CA LEU A 114 -1.55 -4.89 -12.62
C LEU A 114 -2.67 -5.23 -11.65
N PHE A 115 -2.50 -4.88 -10.37
CA PHE A 115 -3.55 -5.01 -9.36
C PHE A 115 -4.84 -4.29 -9.79
N THR A 116 -4.75 -3.03 -10.24
CA THR A 116 -5.91 -2.26 -10.71
C THR A 116 -6.58 -2.92 -11.90
N ILE A 117 -5.81 -3.42 -12.88
CA ILE A 117 -6.35 -4.10 -14.07
C ILE A 117 -7.12 -5.37 -13.68
N ASP A 118 -6.56 -6.18 -12.78
CA ASP A 118 -7.13 -7.47 -12.40
C ASP A 118 -8.35 -7.35 -11.46
N THR A 119 -8.46 -6.23 -10.74
CA THR A 119 -9.46 -6.07 -9.66
C THR A 119 -10.46 -4.93 -9.85
N ASP A 120 -10.20 -4.04 -10.82
CA ASP A 120 -10.90 -2.75 -11.00
C ASP A 120 -10.80 -1.80 -9.78
N ILE A 121 -9.88 -2.06 -8.86
CA ILE A 121 -9.67 -1.24 -7.66
C ILE A 121 -8.60 -0.19 -7.91
N LYS A 122 -8.93 1.09 -7.71
CA LYS A 122 -7.96 2.18 -7.78
C LYS A 122 -7.02 2.17 -6.57
N VAL A 123 -5.71 2.30 -6.83
CA VAL A 123 -4.67 2.35 -5.81
C VAL A 123 -4.17 3.78 -5.61
N TYR A 124 -4.04 4.20 -4.36
CA TYR A 124 -3.55 5.53 -3.96
C TYR A 124 -2.45 5.43 -2.91
N PHE A 125 -1.41 6.26 -3.02
CA PHE A 125 -0.22 6.19 -2.17
C PHE A 125 -0.11 7.37 -1.20
N CYS A 126 0.22 7.08 0.06
CA CYS A 126 0.46 8.09 1.11
C CYS A 126 1.71 8.94 0.84
N ASP A 127 1.84 10.09 1.51
CA ASP A 127 3.02 10.95 1.41
C ASP A 127 4.27 10.32 2.05
N PRO A 128 5.49 10.60 1.53
CA PRO A 128 6.70 10.10 2.14
C PRO A 128 6.82 10.69 3.55
N LYS A 129 7.08 9.83 4.55
CA LYS A 129 7.22 10.22 5.97
C LYS A 129 5.94 10.78 6.62
N SER A 130 4.78 10.57 6.02
CA SER A 130 3.48 10.88 6.60
C SER A 130 2.66 9.59 6.72
N PRO A 131 2.96 8.74 7.72
CA PRO A 131 2.11 7.60 8.02
C PRO A 131 0.74 8.11 8.48
N TRP A 132 -0.32 7.41 8.04
CA TRP A 132 -1.69 7.63 8.49
C TRP A 132 -1.85 7.10 9.92
#